data_AF-A0A7X5Y5E7-F1
#
_entry.id   AF-A0A7X5Y5E7-F1
#
_cell.length_a   1.000
_cell.length_b   1.000
_cell.length_c   1.000
_cell.angle_alpha   90.00
_cell.angle_beta   90.00
_cell.angle_gamma   90.00
#
_symmetry.space_group_name_H-M   'P 1'
#
loop_
_entity.id
_entity.type
_entity.pdbx_description
1 polymer ?
#
loop_
_entity_poly.entity_id
_entity_poly.type
_entity_poly.pdbx_seq_one_letter_code
_entity_poly.pdbx_strand_id
1 'polypeptide(L)'
;MARELTAAGFRFELREITPHVVEACRADSPRRRAVIAASAPLPARLFLRRELANYAAIEGSEKFHHFESGQRRYHLTAARPA
;
A
#
# COMPACT_ATOMS: atom_id res chain seq x y z
N MET A 1 2.29 -3.28 20.01
CA MET A 1 1.79 -4.45 19.25
C MET A 1 2.43 -5.79 19.65
N ALA A 2 3.68 -6.12 19.25
CA ALA A 2 4.29 -7.43 19.56
C ALA A 2 4.28 -7.77 21.08
N ARG A 3 4.74 -6.82 21.92
CA ARG A 3 4.75 -6.97 23.38
C ARG A 3 3.34 -7.07 23.98
N GLU A 4 2.37 -6.34 23.46
CA GLU A 4 0.98 -6.39 23.90
C GLU A 4 0.34 -7.75 23.58
N LEU A 5 0.57 -8.28 22.36
CA LEU A 5 0.06 -9.59 21.95
C LEU A 5 0.64 -10.72 22.80
N THR A 6 1.95 -10.70 23.05
CA THR A 6 2.60 -11.68 23.93
C THR A 6 2.10 -11.57 25.38
N ALA A 7 1.94 -10.35 25.91
CA ALA A 7 1.41 -10.14 27.26
C ALA A 7 -0.05 -10.62 27.40
N ALA A 8 -0.83 -10.54 26.32
CA ALA A 8 -2.20 -11.07 26.25
C ALA A 8 -2.26 -12.60 26.01
N GLY A 9 -1.13 -13.30 26.05
CA GLY A 9 -1.08 -14.76 25.90
C GLY A 9 -1.19 -15.26 24.46
N PHE A 10 -0.87 -14.41 23.46
CA PHE A 10 -0.84 -14.82 22.06
C PHE A 10 0.58 -15.13 21.59
N ARG A 11 0.69 -16.15 20.73
CA ARG A 11 1.85 -16.35 19.84
C ARG A 11 1.53 -15.70 18.49
N PHE A 12 2.48 -14.98 17.91
CA PHE A 12 2.26 -14.30 16.62
C PHE A 12 3.45 -14.45 15.67
N GLU A 13 3.16 -14.35 14.38
CA GLU A 13 4.12 -14.26 13.30
C GLU A 13 3.91 -12.96 12.52
N LEU A 14 5.00 -12.27 12.18
CA LEU A 14 5.00 -11.13 11.28
C LEU A 14 5.54 -11.60 9.93
N ARG A 15 4.65 -11.74 8.95
CA ARG A 15 5.04 -12.07 7.58
C ARG A 15 5.18 -10.78 6.79
N GLU A 16 6.36 -10.52 6.24
CA GLU A 16 6.54 -9.44 5.27
C GLU A 16 5.79 -9.80 3.98
N ILE A 17 4.91 -8.92 3.53
CA ILE A 17 4.08 -9.09 2.33
C ILE A 17 4.31 -7.96 1.31
N THR A 18 5.34 -7.12 1.51
CA THR A 18 5.66 -5.99 0.63
C THR A 18 5.71 -6.39 -0.87
N PRO A 19 6.31 -7.53 -1.28
CA PRO A 19 6.32 -7.94 -2.68
C PRO A 19 4.91 -8.12 -3.27
N HIS A 20 4.00 -8.74 -2.51
CA HIS A 20 2.61 -8.92 -2.93
C HIS A 20 1.85 -7.58 -3.04
N VAL A 21 2.18 -6.61 -2.18
CA VAL A 21 1.62 -5.26 -2.25
C VAL A 21 2.08 -4.54 -3.52
N VAL A 22 3.35 -4.66 -3.90
CA VAL A 22 3.89 -4.10 -5.15
C VAL A 22 3.20 -4.71 -6.36
N GLU A 23 3.10 -6.04 -6.42
CA GLU A 23 2.41 -6.77 -7.49
C GLU A 23 0.94 -6.36 -7.61
N ALA A 24 0.23 -6.27 -6.49
CA ALA A 24 -1.16 -5.82 -6.48
C ALA A 24 -1.31 -4.37 -6.96
N CYS A 25 -0.42 -3.46 -6.55
CA CYS A 25 -0.45 -2.07 -7.02
C CYS A 25 -0.15 -1.97 -8.52
N ARG A 26 0.81 -2.76 -9.03
CA ARG A 26 1.12 -2.83 -10.46
C ARG A 26 -0.09 -3.30 -11.26
N ALA A 27 -0.70 -4.43 -10.86
CA ALA A 27 -1.88 -4.98 -11.54
C ALA A 27 -3.09 -4.02 -11.52
N ASP A 28 -3.29 -3.29 -10.41
CA ASP A 28 -4.45 -2.40 -10.21
C ASP A 28 -4.25 -0.99 -10.80
N SER A 29 -3.02 -0.65 -11.21
CA SER A 29 -2.67 0.69 -11.70
C SER A 29 -3.52 1.18 -12.89
N PRO A 30 -3.82 0.37 -13.92
CA PRO A 30 -4.70 0.80 -15.01
C PRO A 30 -6.10 1.21 -14.52
N ARG A 31 -6.68 0.41 -13.62
CA ARG A 31 -8.00 0.71 -13.02
C ARG A 31 -7.96 1.99 -12.19
N ARG A 32 -6.94 2.19 -11.37
CA ARG A 32 -6.77 3.43 -10.57
C ARG A 32 -6.62 4.67 -11.44
N ARG A 33 -5.87 4.58 -12.54
CA ARG A 33 -5.78 5.68 -13.53
C ARG A 33 -7.16 6.01 -14.12
N ALA A 34 -7.95 5.00 -14.48
CA ALA A 34 -9.29 5.19 -15.00
C ALA A 34 -10.23 5.87 -13.98
N VAL A 35 -10.19 5.46 -12.71
CA VAL A 35 -10.96 6.10 -11.63
C VAL A 35 -10.59 7.57 -11.46
N ILE A 36 -9.29 7.91 -11.45
CA ILE A 36 -8.86 9.32 -11.39
C ILE A 36 -9.35 10.09 -12.60
N ALA A 37 -9.25 9.52 -13.81
CA ALA A 37 -9.72 10.18 -15.01
C ALA A 37 -11.23 10.45 -15.00
N ALA A 38 -12.02 9.50 -14.49
CA ALA A 38 -13.48 9.56 -14.46
C ALA A 38 -14.03 10.43 -13.32
N SER A 39 -13.40 10.40 -12.15
CA SER A 39 -14.00 10.92 -10.92
C SER A 39 -13.30 12.15 -10.34
N ALA A 40 -12.04 12.41 -10.68
CA ALA A 40 -11.35 13.59 -10.16
C ALA A 40 -11.79 14.86 -10.91
N PRO A 41 -12.08 15.97 -10.20
CA PRO A 41 -12.39 17.24 -10.84
C PRO A 41 -11.30 17.67 -11.83
N LEU A 42 -11.67 18.29 -12.95
CA LEU A 42 -10.73 18.72 -13.99
C LEU A 42 -9.53 19.52 -13.44
N PRO A 43 -9.71 20.51 -12.54
CA PRO A 43 -8.58 21.23 -11.96
C PRO A 43 -7.63 20.30 -11.19
N ALA A 44 -8.15 19.35 -10.42
CA ALA A 44 -7.33 18.40 -9.67
C ALA A 44 -6.54 17.46 -10.61
N ARG A 45 -7.13 17.04 -11.74
CA ARG A 45 -6.40 16.22 -12.73
C ARG A 45 -5.25 16.96 -13.40
N LEU A 46 -5.34 18.28 -13.52
CA LEU A 46 -4.31 19.12 -14.12
C LEU A 46 -3.22 19.50 -13.12
N PHE A 47 -3.61 19.99 -11.95
CA PHE A 47 -2.68 20.56 -10.97
C PHE A 47 -2.20 19.56 -9.92
N LEU A 48 -2.98 18.51 -9.63
CA LEU A 48 -2.67 17.52 -8.58
C LEU A 48 -2.41 16.11 -9.14
N ARG A 49 -2.00 16.02 -10.41
CA ARG A 49 -1.80 14.72 -11.09
C ARG A 49 -0.82 13.81 -10.35
N ARG A 50 0.27 14.39 -9.83
CA ARG A 50 1.32 13.63 -9.14
C ARG A 50 0.84 13.14 -7.78
N GLU A 51 0.14 13.99 -7.06
CA GLU A 51 -0.42 13.76 -5.73
C GLU A 51 -1.51 12.69 -5.81
N LEU A 52 -2.38 12.75 -6.82
CA LEU A 52 -3.40 11.73 -7.07
C LEU A 52 -2.76 10.38 -7.40
N ALA A 53 -1.74 10.36 -8.27
CA ALA A 53 -1.01 9.14 -8.59
C ALA A 53 -0.27 8.57 -7.37
N ASN A 54 0.33 9.44 -6.56
CA ASN A 54 1.06 9.08 -5.36
C ASN A 54 0.12 8.54 -4.28
N TYR A 55 -0.99 9.22 -4.00
CA TYR A 55 -2.01 8.75 -3.06
C TYR A 55 -2.50 7.35 -3.43
N ALA A 56 -2.83 7.17 -4.71
CA ALA A 56 -3.31 5.92 -5.27
C ALA A 56 -2.22 4.85 -5.46
N ALA A 57 -0.95 5.12 -5.11
CA ALA A 57 0.18 4.20 -5.31
C ALA A 57 0.20 3.59 -6.73
N ILE A 58 -0.06 4.43 -7.75
CA ILE A 58 -0.01 4.00 -9.14
C ILE A 58 1.46 3.71 -9.50
N GLU A 59 1.70 2.69 -10.31
CA GLU A 59 3.03 2.35 -10.82
C GLU A 59 3.74 3.56 -11.43
N GLY A 60 4.98 3.78 -11.00
CA GLY A 60 5.80 4.95 -11.32
C GLY A 60 5.58 6.17 -10.42
N SER A 61 4.69 6.09 -9.42
CA SER A 61 4.61 7.12 -8.36
C SER A 61 5.66 6.90 -7.28
N GLU A 62 5.99 7.96 -6.53
CA GLU A 62 6.95 7.90 -5.43
C GLU A 62 6.56 6.86 -4.37
N LYS A 63 5.29 6.81 -3.95
CA LYS A 63 4.77 5.81 -3.01
C LYS A 63 4.90 4.39 -3.54
N PHE A 64 4.71 4.18 -4.85
CA PHE A 64 4.97 2.88 -5.47
C PHE A 64 6.46 2.52 -5.39
N HIS A 65 7.35 3.45 -5.72
CA HIS A 65 8.80 3.23 -5.61
C HIS A 65 9.25 2.99 -4.17
N HIS A 66 8.62 3.62 -3.17
CA HIS A 66 8.91 3.32 -1.76
C HIS A 66 8.55 1.86 -1.40
N PHE A 67 7.48 1.30 -1.97
CA PHE A 67 7.18 -0.12 -1.82
C PHE A 67 8.19 -1.00 -2.55
N GLU A 68 8.48 -0.69 -3.81
CA GLU A 68 9.38 -1.47 -4.65
C GLU A 68 10.81 -1.50 -4.12
N SER A 69 11.30 -0.36 -3.60
CA SER A 69 12.63 -0.24 -2.98
C SER A 69 12.70 -0.79 -1.55
N GLY A 70 11.57 -1.19 -0.95
CA GLY A 70 11.51 -1.65 0.43
C GLY A 70 11.71 -0.55 1.49
N GLN A 71 11.76 0.73 1.09
CA GLN A 71 11.74 1.88 1.99
C GLN A 71 10.44 1.93 2.81
N ARG A 72 9.35 1.39 2.25
CA ARG A 72 8.09 1.18 2.95
C ARG A 72 7.73 -0.31 2.91
N ARG A 73 7.62 -0.92 4.09
CA ARG A 73 7.30 -2.35 4.24
C ARG A 73 5.91 -2.57 4.79
N TYR A 74 5.26 -3.63 4.31
CA TYR A 74 3.97 -4.09 4.82
C TYR A 74 4.13 -5.49 5.43
N HIS A 75 3.58 -5.67 6.62
CA HIS A 75 3.59 -6.94 7.32
C HIS A 75 2.15 -7.36 7.62
N LEU A 76 1.88 -8.65 7.47
CA LEU A 76 0.66 -9.28 7.95
C LEU A 76 0.98 -9.95 9.29
N THR A 77 0.15 -9.69 10.31
CA THR A 77 0.26 -10.36 11.60
C THR A 77 -0.73 -11.50 11.66
N ALA A 78 -0.26 -12.71 11.93
CA ALA A 78 -1.12 -13.82 12.33
C ALA A 78 -0.87 -14.09 13.81
N ALA A 79 -1.90 -13.92 14.65
CA ALA A 79 -1.83 -14.19 16.09
C ALA A 79 -2.80 -15.33 16.43
N ARG A 80 -2.36 -16.24 17.32
CA ARG A 80 -3.16 -17.34 17.84
C ARG A 80 -2.94 -17.47 19.35
N PRO A 81 -3.95 -17.93 20.12
CA PRO A 81 -3.75 -18.22 21.54
C PRO A 81 -2.53 -19.13 21.75
N ALA A 82 -1.75 -18.85 22.78
CA ALA A 82 -0.57 -19.63 23.11
C ALA A 82 -0.93 -21.06 23.50
#